data_AF-A0A2T7NS13-F1
#
_entry.id   AF-A0A2T7NS13-F1
#
_cell.length_a   1.000
_cell.length_b   1.000
_cell.length_c   1.000
_cell.angle_alpha   90.00
_cell.angle_beta   90.00
_cell.angle_gamma   90.00
#
_symmetry.space_group_name_H-M   'P 1'
#
loop_
_entity.id
_entity.type
_entity.pdbx_description
1 polymer ?
#
loop_
_entity_poly.entity_id
_entity_poly.type
_entity_poly.pdbx_seq_one_letter_code
_entity_poly.pdbx_strand_id
1 'polypeptide(L)'
;MTKIKDALAKWEEKNAMSAVSSKEIKLCGLIPPIEKMDATLGQLITILSLGRNNIKAFAGLEAVGDTLEELWISNNMIEKTKGIGSLKKLRVLYMANNNVRDMSELNKLGELQNLEELVFVGNPLEETLSAQETYRDVISKLIPSLKKLDGFVLLRE
;
A
#
# COMPACT_ATOMS: atom_id res chain seq x y z
N MET A 1 1.04 9.99 -18.78
CA MET A 1 1.62 9.36 -17.59
C MET A 1 2.44 10.39 -16.82
N THR A 2 2.07 10.68 -15.57
CA THR A 2 2.89 11.53 -14.69
C THR A 2 4.00 10.67 -14.09
N LYS A 3 5.25 11.11 -14.18
CA LYS A 3 6.35 10.43 -13.49
C LYS A 3 6.30 10.81 -12.02
N ILE A 4 6.66 9.88 -11.13
CA ILE A 4 6.59 10.15 -9.69
C ILE A 4 7.48 11.34 -9.27
N LYS A 5 8.62 11.54 -9.93
CA LYS A 5 9.45 12.73 -9.75
C LYS A 5 8.71 14.06 -10.02
N ASP A 6 7.82 14.09 -11.02
CA ASP A 6 7.10 15.31 -11.39
C ASP A 6 5.96 15.54 -10.38
N ALA A 7 5.35 14.45 -9.88
CA ALA A 7 4.37 14.49 -8.81
C ALA A 7 4.97 14.98 -7.48
N LEU A 8 6.17 14.49 -7.15
CA LEU A 8 6.95 14.92 -5.99
C LEU A 8 7.32 16.39 -6.10
N ALA A 9 7.86 16.84 -7.23
CA ALA A 9 8.21 18.26 -7.43
C ALA A 9 6.99 19.18 -7.24
N LYS A 10 5.84 18.82 -7.81
CA LYS A 10 4.58 19.58 -7.59
C LYS A 10 4.13 19.57 -6.13
N TRP A 11 4.34 18.45 -5.43
CA TRP A 11 4.03 18.35 -4.02
C TRP A 11 4.98 19.21 -3.18
N GLU A 12 6.28 19.22 -3.48
CA GLU A 12 7.28 20.06 -2.82
C GLU A 12 6.98 21.56 -3.01
N GLU A 13 6.65 21.98 -4.24
CA GLU A 13 6.23 23.34 -4.54
C GLU A 13 4.97 23.75 -3.75
N LYS A 14 3.99 22.85 -3.67
CA LYS A 14 2.72 23.12 -2.98
C LYS A 14 2.86 23.21 -1.46
N ASN A 15 3.73 22.39 -0.87
CA ASN A 15 3.93 22.34 0.58
C ASN A 15 5.11 23.22 1.04
N ALA A 16 5.81 23.87 0.10
CA ALA A 16 7.00 24.68 0.35
C ALA A 16 8.07 23.96 1.20
N MET A 17 8.16 22.64 1.07
CA MET A 17 9.08 21.79 1.81
C MET A 17 9.60 20.66 0.94
N SER A 18 10.82 20.21 1.19
CA SER A 18 11.37 19.07 0.46
C SER A 18 10.72 17.77 0.91
N ALA A 19 10.51 16.85 -0.02
CA ALA A 19 10.04 15.51 0.25
C ALA A 19 10.99 14.74 1.20
N VAL A 20 12.27 15.12 1.28
CA VAL A 20 13.25 14.50 2.20
C VAL A 20 13.02 14.91 3.66
N SER A 21 12.55 16.13 3.89
CA SER A 21 12.24 16.61 5.24
C SER A 21 10.80 16.30 5.67
N SER A 22 9.97 15.84 4.74
CA SER A 22 8.60 15.47 5.04
C SER A 22 8.49 14.03 5.51
N LYS A 23 7.75 13.84 6.59
CA LYS A 23 7.37 12.50 7.06
C LYS A 23 6.17 11.95 6.28
N GLU A 24 5.37 12.81 5.66
CA GLU A 24 4.14 12.44 4.98
C GLU A 24 4.07 13.06 3.59
N ILE A 25 3.78 12.24 2.57
CA ILE A 25 3.60 12.71 1.20
C ILE A 25 2.25 12.23 0.67
N LYS A 26 1.45 13.17 0.17
CA LYS A 26 0.11 12.91 -0.37
C LYS A 26 0.03 13.22 -1.87
N LEU A 27 0.06 12.16 -2.68
CA LEU A 27 0.01 12.14 -4.14
C LEU A 27 -1.28 11.47 -4.62
N CYS A 28 -2.44 11.99 -4.21
CA CYS A 28 -3.74 11.42 -4.55
C CYS A 28 -4.41 12.13 -5.74
N GLY A 29 -5.01 11.36 -6.65
CA GLY A 29 -5.88 11.90 -7.71
C GLY A 29 -5.15 12.80 -8.72
N LEU A 30 -3.92 12.45 -9.07
CA LEU A 30 -3.12 13.24 -10.01
C LEU A 30 -3.66 13.10 -11.43
N ILE A 31 -3.61 14.19 -12.19
CA ILE A 31 -3.99 14.25 -13.59
C ILE A 31 -2.77 14.74 -14.39
N PRO A 32 -2.15 13.90 -15.24
CA PRO A 32 -2.38 12.46 -15.45
C PRO A 32 -2.05 11.58 -14.22
N PRO A 33 -2.63 10.36 -14.10
CA PRO A 33 -2.35 9.46 -12.98
C PRO A 33 -0.92 8.91 -13.01
N ILE A 34 -0.43 8.50 -11.84
CA ILE A 34 0.84 7.76 -11.70
C ILE A 34 0.60 6.31 -12.14
N GLU A 35 1.46 5.81 -13.04
CA GLU A 35 1.41 4.40 -13.49
C GLU A 35 2.63 3.59 -13.03
N LYS A 36 3.78 4.24 -12.84
CA LYS A 36 5.03 3.62 -12.37
C LYS A 36 5.68 4.50 -11.33
N MET A 37 6.09 3.87 -10.24
CA MET A 37 6.95 4.46 -9.23
C MET A 37 8.41 4.12 -9.58
N ASP A 38 9.34 4.93 -9.09
CA ASP A 38 10.77 4.72 -9.27
C ASP A 38 11.50 5.01 -7.94
N ALA A 39 12.80 4.75 -7.91
CA ALA A 39 13.62 4.91 -6.72
C ALA A 39 13.74 6.38 -6.22
N THR A 40 13.19 7.38 -6.92
CA THR A 40 13.18 8.77 -6.43
C THR A 40 12.35 8.94 -5.16
N LEU A 41 11.51 7.95 -4.83
CA LEU A 41 10.84 7.84 -3.55
C LEU A 41 11.77 7.57 -2.38
N GLY A 42 13.03 7.14 -2.58
CA GLY A 42 14.01 6.73 -1.54
C GLY A 42 14.44 7.79 -0.53
N GLN A 43 13.61 8.80 -0.34
CA GLN A 43 13.70 9.84 0.68
C GLN A 43 13.07 9.29 1.97
N LEU A 44 13.42 9.86 3.12
CA LEU A 44 12.97 9.39 4.45
C LEU A 44 11.46 9.65 4.66
N ILE A 45 10.61 8.82 4.06
CA ILE A 45 9.15 8.95 4.11
C ILE A 45 8.59 7.92 5.09
N THR A 46 7.73 8.38 5.98
CA THR A 46 7.01 7.54 6.96
C THR A 46 5.61 7.20 6.47
N ILE A 47 4.91 8.16 5.85
CA ILE A 47 3.52 8.03 5.39
C ILE A 47 3.44 8.42 3.91
N LEU A 48 2.93 7.51 3.07
CA LEU A 48 2.80 7.73 1.64
C LEU A 48 1.38 7.47 1.18
N SER A 49 0.76 8.48 0.56
CA SER A 49 -0.59 8.37 0.00
C SER A 49 -0.54 8.50 -1.51
N LEU A 50 -0.95 7.45 -2.21
CA LEU A 50 -0.96 7.27 -3.66
C LEU A 50 -2.35 6.87 -4.17
N GLY A 51 -3.41 7.21 -3.43
CA GLY A 51 -4.77 6.84 -3.79
C GLY A 51 -5.25 7.46 -5.11
N ARG A 52 -6.18 6.79 -5.79
CA ARG A 52 -6.78 7.26 -7.07
C ARG A 52 -5.73 7.52 -8.16
N ASN A 53 -4.86 6.54 -8.39
CA ASN A 53 -3.89 6.53 -9.50
C ASN A 53 -4.07 5.26 -10.35
N ASN A 54 -3.19 5.02 -11.32
CA ASN A 54 -3.22 3.84 -12.20
C ASN A 54 -2.03 2.90 -11.93
N ILE A 55 -1.63 2.79 -10.66
CA ILE A 55 -0.47 1.99 -10.26
C ILE A 55 -0.84 0.51 -10.36
N LYS A 56 0.02 -0.29 -11.03
CA LYS A 56 -0.21 -1.72 -11.25
C LYS A 56 0.59 -2.65 -10.34
N ALA A 57 1.64 -2.14 -9.71
CA ALA A 57 2.53 -2.91 -8.84
C ALA A 57 3.26 -1.98 -7.85
N PHE A 58 3.77 -2.55 -6.75
CA PHE A 58 4.59 -1.85 -5.74
C PHE A 58 6.05 -1.63 -6.18
N ALA A 59 6.37 -1.90 -7.44
CA ALA A 59 7.71 -1.71 -7.99
C ALA A 59 8.16 -0.24 -7.82
N GLY A 60 9.34 -0.03 -7.24
CA GLY A 60 9.89 1.29 -6.91
C GLY A 60 9.77 1.70 -5.44
N LEU A 61 8.98 0.99 -4.63
CA LEU A 61 8.86 1.24 -3.18
C LEU A 61 9.98 0.58 -2.35
N GLU A 62 10.85 -0.21 -2.98
CA GLU A 62 11.97 -0.87 -2.31
C GLU A 62 12.89 0.15 -1.61
N ALA A 63 13.05 1.33 -2.19
CA ALA A 63 13.89 2.40 -1.65
C ALA A 63 13.35 3.02 -0.34
N VAL A 64 12.05 2.88 -0.06
CA VAL A 64 11.42 3.36 1.19
C VAL A 64 11.10 2.23 2.17
N GLY A 65 11.54 1.00 1.88
CA GLY A 65 11.17 -0.16 2.68
C GLY A 65 11.63 -0.13 4.13
N ASP A 66 12.72 0.59 4.41
CA ASP A 66 13.29 0.74 5.73
C ASP A 66 12.74 1.94 6.53
N THR A 67 11.87 2.76 5.93
CA THR A 67 11.34 3.99 6.56
C THR A 67 9.82 4.07 6.54
N LEU A 68 9.17 3.45 5.55
CA LEU A 68 7.73 3.57 5.35
C LEU A 68 6.95 2.77 6.40
N GLU A 69 6.09 3.45 7.14
CA GLU A 69 5.22 2.87 8.16
C GLU A 69 3.76 2.83 7.70
N GLU A 70 3.31 3.80 6.90
CA GLU A 70 1.93 3.86 6.40
C GLU A 70 1.87 4.05 4.87
N LEU A 71 1.12 3.20 4.19
CA LEU A 71 0.94 3.25 2.74
C LEU A 71 -0.54 3.23 2.37
N TRP A 72 -1.01 4.28 1.70
CA TRP A 72 -2.38 4.36 1.21
C TRP A 72 -2.38 4.34 -0.32
N ILE A 73 -2.81 3.24 -0.91
CA ILE A 73 -2.81 3.00 -2.35
C ILE A 73 -4.18 2.51 -2.86
N SER A 74 -5.25 2.91 -2.18
CA SER A 74 -6.62 2.59 -2.56
C SER A 74 -7.01 3.18 -3.92
N ASN A 75 -7.94 2.55 -4.63
CA ASN A 75 -8.39 2.96 -5.97
C ASN A 75 -7.23 3.02 -6.98
N ASN A 76 -6.50 1.91 -7.10
CA ASN A 76 -5.46 1.71 -8.10
C ASN A 76 -5.74 0.42 -8.89
N MET A 77 -4.82 0.01 -9.77
CA MET A 77 -4.96 -1.19 -10.61
C MET A 77 -3.96 -2.27 -10.18
N ILE A 78 -3.69 -2.40 -8.88
CA ILE A 78 -2.69 -3.34 -8.39
C ILE A 78 -3.19 -4.76 -8.57
N GLU A 79 -2.48 -5.52 -9.41
CA GLU A 79 -2.75 -6.95 -9.62
C GLU A 79 -1.70 -7.81 -8.91
N LYS A 80 -0.45 -7.31 -8.85
CA LYS A 80 0.68 -8.03 -8.28
C LYS A 80 1.32 -7.20 -7.17
N THR A 81 1.47 -7.81 -6.00
CA THR A 81 2.13 -7.26 -4.81
C THR A 81 3.66 -7.40 -4.85
N LYS A 82 4.24 -7.60 -6.03
CA LYS A 82 5.70 -7.74 -6.18
C LYS A 82 6.41 -6.49 -5.67
N GLY A 83 7.35 -6.68 -4.75
CA GLY A 83 8.11 -5.61 -4.08
C GLY A 83 7.57 -5.22 -2.70
N ILE A 84 6.39 -5.71 -2.29
CA ILE A 84 5.82 -5.41 -0.97
C ILE A 84 6.69 -5.93 0.18
N GLY A 85 7.31 -7.11 0.04
CA GLY A 85 8.12 -7.73 1.09
C GLY A 85 9.36 -6.92 1.50
N SER A 86 9.76 -5.94 0.70
CA SER A 86 10.83 -4.98 1.06
C SER A 86 10.37 -3.99 2.14
N LEU A 87 9.07 -3.77 2.32
CA LEU A 87 8.47 -2.81 3.24
C LEU A 87 8.40 -3.34 4.68
N LYS A 88 9.54 -3.68 5.26
CA LYS A 88 9.62 -4.37 6.56
C LYS A 88 9.08 -3.57 7.73
N LYS A 89 9.08 -2.23 7.64
CA LYS A 89 8.54 -1.33 8.67
C LYS A 89 7.08 -0.95 8.47
N LEU A 90 6.42 -1.47 7.43
CA LEU A 90 5.04 -1.13 7.15
C LEU A 90 4.11 -1.65 8.24
N ARG A 91 3.31 -0.75 8.80
CA ARG A 91 2.35 -0.99 9.87
C ARG A 91 0.92 -0.83 9.40
N VAL A 92 0.66 0.13 8.50
CA VAL A 92 -0.67 0.41 7.95
C VAL A 92 -0.63 0.31 6.43
N LEU A 93 -1.48 -0.53 5.86
CA LEU A 93 -1.63 -0.69 4.42
C LEU A 93 -3.10 -0.55 4.02
N TYR A 94 -3.42 0.52 3.29
CA TYR A 94 -4.72 0.68 2.67
C TYR A 94 -4.62 0.43 1.18
N MET A 95 -5.20 -0.65 0.70
CA MET A 95 -5.21 -1.03 -0.71
C MET A 95 -6.60 -1.46 -1.17
N ALA A 96 -7.63 -0.76 -0.68
CA ALA A 96 -9.01 -0.98 -1.08
C ALA A 96 -9.23 -0.68 -2.57
N ASN A 97 -10.18 -1.34 -3.22
CA ASN A 97 -10.51 -1.14 -4.64
C ASN A 97 -9.27 -1.28 -5.54
N ASN A 98 -8.60 -2.42 -5.46
CA ASN A 98 -7.52 -2.83 -6.34
C ASN A 98 -7.94 -4.12 -7.10
N ASN A 99 -7.02 -4.72 -7.87
CA ASN A 99 -7.34 -5.84 -8.75
C ASN A 99 -6.58 -7.12 -8.37
N VAL A 100 -6.34 -7.34 -7.06
CA VAL A 100 -5.66 -8.54 -6.58
C VAL A 100 -6.61 -9.73 -6.62
N ARG A 101 -6.22 -10.80 -7.33
CA ARG A 101 -7.05 -12.00 -7.56
C ARG A 101 -6.45 -13.29 -7.01
N ASP A 102 -5.14 -13.31 -6.79
CA ASP A 102 -4.41 -14.54 -6.48
C ASP A 102 -4.00 -14.61 -5.01
N MET A 103 -4.24 -15.76 -4.38
CA MET A 103 -3.80 -16.06 -3.00
C MET A 103 -2.28 -15.94 -2.82
N SER A 104 -1.50 -16.21 -3.87
CA SER A 104 -0.05 -16.03 -3.87
C SER A 104 0.39 -14.59 -3.57
N GLU A 105 -0.42 -13.60 -3.93
CA GLU A 105 -0.15 -12.19 -3.62
C GLU A 105 -0.48 -11.87 -2.16
N LEU A 106 -1.53 -12.50 -1.62
CA LEU A 106 -1.88 -12.39 -0.20
C LEU A 106 -0.82 -13.02 0.71
N ASN A 107 -0.23 -14.15 0.30
CA ASN A 107 0.87 -14.78 1.03
C ASN A 107 2.09 -13.84 1.17
N LYS A 108 2.36 -12.99 0.17
CA LYS A 108 3.45 -12.00 0.24
C LYS A 108 3.14 -10.89 1.25
N LEU A 109 1.88 -10.53 1.45
CA LEU A 109 1.49 -9.62 2.52
C LEU A 109 1.76 -10.24 3.90
N GLY A 110 1.67 -11.57 4.02
CA GLY A 110 2.07 -12.32 5.22
C GLY A 110 3.55 -12.24 5.58
N GLU A 111 4.43 -11.87 4.64
CA GLU A 111 5.84 -11.62 4.93
C GLU A 111 6.05 -10.33 5.75
N LEU A 112 5.04 -9.44 5.81
CA LEU A 112 5.07 -8.19 6.55
C LEU A 112 4.84 -8.40 8.05
N GLN A 113 5.91 -8.67 8.77
CA GLN A 113 5.86 -8.97 10.21
C GLN A 113 5.38 -7.81 11.09
N ASN A 114 5.45 -6.57 10.61
CA ASN A 114 5.04 -5.39 11.38
C ASN A 114 3.66 -4.84 10.96
N LEU A 115 2.96 -5.51 10.03
CA LEU A 115 1.67 -5.02 9.56
C LEU A 115 0.60 -5.18 10.64
N GLU A 116 0.08 -4.05 11.13
CA GLU A 116 -0.92 -3.99 12.20
C GLU A 116 -2.32 -3.70 11.65
N GLU A 117 -2.43 -2.94 10.56
CA GLU A 117 -3.71 -2.52 9.97
C GLU A 117 -3.70 -2.71 8.45
N LEU A 118 -4.71 -3.41 7.94
CA LEU A 118 -4.88 -3.72 6.53
C LEU A 118 -6.30 -3.40 6.09
N VAL A 119 -6.44 -2.67 4.99
CA VAL A 119 -7.71 -2.51 4.28
C VAL A 119 -7.54 -3.05 2.87
N PHE A 120 -8.28 -4.12 2.56
CA PHE A 120 -8.20 -4.88 1.33
C PHE A 120 -9.58 -5.08 0.67
N VAL A 121 -10.64 -4.46 1.22
CA VAL A 121 -12.00 -4.43 0.62
C VAL A 121 -12.00 -4.05 -0.86
N GLY A 122 -12.84 -4.71 -1.65
CA GLY A 122 -13.05 -4.38 -3.07
C GLY A 122 -11.90 -4.86 -3.96
N ASN A 123 -11.16 -5.87 -3.50
CA ASN A 123 -10.32 -6.69 -4.36
C ASN A 123 -11.09 -7.96 -4.73
N PRO A 124 -10.99 -8.47 -5.97
CA PRO A 124 -11.71 -9.69 -6.36
C PRO A 124 -11.38 -10.91 -5.48
N LEU A 125 -10.14 -10.98 -4.97
CA LEU A 125 -9.75 -12.02 -4.01
C LEU A 125 -10.51 -11.91 -2.68
N GLU A 126 -10.71 -10.69 -2.18
CA GLU A 126 -11.50 -10.44 -0.98
C GLU A 126 -12.94 -10.87 -1.20
N GLU A 127 -13.57 -10.44 -2.30
CA GLU A 127 -14.94 -10.85 -2.64
C GLU A 127 -15.09 -12.38 -2.72
N THR A 128 -14.10 -13.07 -3.29
CA THR A 128 -14.09 -14.53 -3.41
C THR A 128 -13.99 -15.21 -2.04
N LEU A 129 -13.09 -14.74 -1.17
CA LEU A 129 -12.90 -15.31 0.17
C LEU A 129 -14.04 -14.95 1.12
N SER A 130 -14.62 -13.76 0.97
CA SER A 130 -15.77 -13.29 1.72
C SER A 130 -17.03 -14.08 1.34
N ALA A 131 -17.20 -14.43 0.06
CA ALA A 131 -18.25 -15.35 -0.38
C ALA A 131 -18.11 -16.77 0.20
N GLN A 132 -16.90 -17.17 0.59
CA GLN A 132 -16.62 -18.44 1.27
C GLN A 132 -16.62 -18.32 2.80
N GLU A 133 -16.89 -17.13 3.35
CA GLU A 133 -16.81 -16.82 4.79
C GLU A 133 -15.44 -17.12 5.44
N THR A 134 -14.38 -17.33 4.64
CA THR A 134 -13.03 -17.68 5.15
C THR A 134 -12.07 -16.50 5.16
N TYR A 135 -12.43 -15.37 4.55
CA TYR A 135 -11.53 -14.23 4.37
C TYR A 135 -10.83 -13.77 5.65
N ARG A 136 -11.58 -13.56 6.73
CA ARG A 136 -11.00 -13.13 8.01
C ARG A 136 -10.06 -14.16 8.61
N ASP A 137 -10.42 -15.44 8.56
CA ASP A 137 -9.61 -16.54 9.09
C ASP A 137 -8.32 -16.75 8.29
N VAL A 138 -8.40 -16.59 6.97
CA VAL A 138 -7.24 -16.67 6.07
C VAL A 138 -6.28 -15.52 6.36
N ILE A 139 -6.78 -14.28 6.44
CA ILE A 139 -5.94 -13.12 6.72
C ILE A 139 -5.33 -13.20 8.13
N SER A 140 -6.11 -13.59 9.14
CA SER A 140 -5.63 -13.69 10.52
C SER A 140 -4.52 -14.74 10.68
N LYS A 141 -4.61 -15.85 9.94
CA LYS A 141 -3.57 -16.89 9.88
C LYS A 141 -2.36 -16.46 9.06
N LEU A 142 -2.55 -15.79 7.93
CA LEU A 142 -1.46 -15.36 7.05
C LEU A 142 -0.66 -14.20 7.62
N ILE A 143 -1.34 -13.25 8.27
CA ILE A 143 -0.73 -12.03 8.82
C ILE A 143 -0.93 -12.05 10.34
N PRO A 144 -0.10 -12.80 11.08
CA PRO A 144 -0.25 -12.96 12.51
C PRO A 144 0.09 -11.67 13.30
N SER A 145 0.60 -10.63 12.68
CA SER A 145 0.80 -9.31 13.29
C SER A 145 -0.44 -8.41 13.22
N LEU A 146 -1.42 -8.76 12.38
CA LEU A 146 -2.56 -7.90 12.07
C LEU A 146 -3.51 -7.76 13.25
N LYS A 147 -3.77 -6.51 13.64
CA LYS A 147 -4.70 -6.11 14.71
C LYS A 147 -6.03 -5.60 14.16
N LYS A 148 -6.03 -5.03 12.97
CA LYS A 148 -7.22 -4.46 12.31
C LYS A 148 -7.29 -4.87 10.84
N LEU A 149 -8.45 -5.34 10.42
CA LEU A 149 -8.75 -5.74 9.05
C LEU A 149 -10.03 -5.02 8.59
N ASP A 150 -9.94 -4.24 7.53
CA ASP A 150 -11.08 -3.56 6.90
C ASP A 150 -11.89 -2.68 7.86
N GLY A 151 -11.20 -2.07 8.83
CA GLY A 151 -11.80 -1.25 9.89
C GLY A 151 -12.32 -2.04 11.09
N PHE A 152 -12.30 -3.37 11.04
CA PHE A 152 -12.68 -4.24 12.16
C PHE A 152 -11.45 -4.64 12.97
N VAL A 153 -11.55 -4.56 14.30
CA VAL A 153 -10.51 -5.06 15.19
C VAL A 153 -10.55 -6.58 15.19
N LEU A 154 -9.43 -7.21 14.85
CA LEU A 154 -9.24 -8.64 15.01
C LEU A 154 -8.92 -8.91 16.48
N LEU A 155 -9.95 -9.31 17.23
CA LEU A 155 -9.77 -9.84 18.57
C LEU A 155 -9.14 -11.22 18.45
N ARG A 156 -7.95 -11.37 19.01
CA ARG A 156 -7.28 -12.66 19.15
C ARG A 156 -7.46 -13.11 20.59
N GLU A 157 -8.11 -14.24 20.77
CA GLU A 157 -8.23 -14.93 22.06
C GLU A 157 -6.89 -15.52 22.51
#